data_AF-A0A3M6QZ27-F1
#
_entry.id   AF-A0A3M6QZ27-F1
#
_cell.length_a   1.000
_cell.length_b   1.000
_cell.length_c   1.000
_cell.angle_alpha   90.00
_cell.angle_beta   90.00
_cell.angle_gamma   90.00
#
_symmetry.space_group_name_H-M   'P 1'
#
loop_
_entity.id
_entity.type
_entity.pdbx_description
1 polymer ?
#
loop_
_entity_poly.entity_id
_entity_poly.type
_entity_poly.pdbx_seq_one_letter_code
_entity_poly.pdbx_strand_id
1 'polypeptide(L)'
;MNTLSHSPIRRRLAKPAFGWLGYLFIGLAIAATVTAAQVADAIRNSSTASAWLKDNADAVGRLAMFESSGRTDIYNGSCCYGVLQMNTANIRASGYTTAEFQQLSLQDQVNAWSTIMSSALATRNPNTLAGMDTFDGRPVTGDLVLACVQLGIGNCGSMIRSGSCSGFADRNGTTICDMADHIAGNASGSTASGASSSTNGIGAGYGGSAFSGTYDGNFDTGSGVDSAKLKLYLQMALLSLTAMVIAGAMINSWRGYSRGALTLPEFKQVIFMGTIAISFVACVGTFL
;
A
#
# COMPACT_ATOMS: atom_id res chain seq x y z
N MET A 1 -77.59 -31.79 28.29
CA MET A 1 -77.78 -31.93 26.84
C MET A 1 -76.85 -30.91 26.18
N ASN A 2 -75.84 -31.20 25.36
CA ASN A 2 -75.42 -32.41 24.68
C ASN A 2 -73.89 -32.39 24.45
N THR A 3 -73.28 -33.55 24.70
CA THR A 3 -72.18 -34.24 23.99
C THR A 3 -70.83 -33.56 23.69
N LEU A 4 -69.82 -34.18 24.33
CA LEU A 4 -68.39 -34.24 24.05
C LEU A 4 -68.06 -34.69 22.61
N SER A 5 -66.92 -34.21 22.09
CA SER A 5 -66.11 -34.95 21.12
C SER A 5 -64.61 -34.66 21.34
N HIS A 6 -63.84 -35.73 21.50
CA HIS A 6 -62.39 -35.77 21.65
C HIS A 6 -61.67 -35.70 20.30
N SER A 7 -60.57 -34.96 20.19
CA SER A 7 -59.24 -35.54 19.87
C SER A 7 -58.10 -34.50 19.79
N PRO A 8 -56.85 -34.89 20.08
CA PRO A 8 -55.73 -33.98 20.31
C PRO A 8 -54.91 -33.72 19.04
N ILE A 9 -54.74 -32.46 18.66
CA ILE A 9 -53.83 -32.07 17.56
C ILE A 9 -52.41 -31.97 18.13
N ARG A 10 -51.57 -32.90 17.68
CA ARG A 10 -50.13 -33.01 17.98
C ARG A 10 -49.39 -31.73 17.59
N ARG A 11 -48.50 -31.29 18.49
CA ARG A 11 -47.45 -30.31 18.25
C ARG A 11 -46.61 -30.70 17.03
N ARG A 12 -46.47 -29.78 16.08
CA ARG A 12 -45.24 -29.63 15.29
C ARG A 12 -44.82 -28.17 15.38
N LEU A 13 -43.79 -27.90 16.19
CA LEU A 13 -43.04 -26.66 16.10
C LEU A 13 -42.45 -26.59 14.68
N ALA A 14 -42.97 -25.69 13.86
CA ALA A 14 -42.30 -25.27 12.65
C ALA A 14 -41.06 -24.47 13.05
N LYS A 15 -39.87 -25.05 12.87
CA LYS A 15 -38.61 -24.29 12.94
C LYS A 15 -38.58 -23.37 11.71
N PRO A 16 -38.26 -22.07 11.86
CA PRO A 16 -38.02 -21.22 10.71
C PRO A 16 -36.76 -21.74 9.99
N ALA A 17 -36.92 -22.07 8.71
CA ALA A 17 -35.82 -22.36 7.81
C ALA A 17 -34.99 -21.09 7.66
N PHE A 18 -33.94 -20.99 8.48
CA PHE A 18 -32.83 -20.07 8.31
C PHE A 18 -32.19 -20.36 6.94
N GLY A 19 -32.61 -19.62 5.92
CA GLY A 19 -31.87 -19.48 4.67
C GLY A 19 -30.59 -18.69 4.93
N TRP A 20 -29.57 -19.37 5.46
CA TRP A 20 -28.20 -18.88 5.63
C TRP A 20 -27.27 -19.74 4.79
N LEU A 21 -27.44 -19.70 3.48
CA LEU A 21 -26.58 -20.37 2.52
C LEU A 21 -26.45 -19.47 1.29
N GLY A 22 -25.56 -18.49 1.42
CA GLY A 22 -25.16 -17.59 0.35
C GLY A 22 -24.27 -16.51 0.95
N TYR A 23 -23.00 -16.51 0.55
CA TYR A 23 -21.96 -15.53 0.89
C TYR A 23 -21.22 -15.75 2.21
N LEU A 24 -20.44 -16.83 2.25
CA LEU A 24 -19.12 -16.80 2.88
C LEU A 24 -18.09 -17.00 1.77
N PHE A 25 -17.94 -15.99 0.92
CA PHE A 25 -16.69 -15.78 0.20
C PHE A 25 -15.66 -15.52 1.30
N ILE A 26 -14.83 -16.52 1.60
CA ILE A 26 -13.56 -16.28 2.25
C ILE A 26 -12.75 -15.50 1.21
N GLY A 27 -12.87 -14.17 1.25
CA GLY A 27 -11.94 -13.29 0.58
C GLY A 27 -10.57 -13.55 1.19
N LEU A 28 -9.78 -14.40 0.54
CA LEU A 28 -8.34 -14.23 0.66
C LEU A 28 -8.06 -12.83 0.14
N ALA A 29 -7.84 -11.89 1.05
CA ALA A 29 -7.14 -10.66 0.74
C ALA A 29 -5.72 -11.08 0.36
N ILE A 30 -5.54 -11.46 -0.91
CA ILE A 30 -4.22 -11.53 -1.51
C ILE A 30 -3.73 -10.09 -1.43
N ALA A 31 -2.63 -9.87 -0.70
CA ALA A 31 -1.88 -8.63 -0.75
C ALA A 31 -1.63 -8.29 -2.22
N ALA A 32 -2.42 -7.37 -2.79
CA ALA A 32 -2.28 -7.01 -4.19
C ALA A 32 -1.09 -6.06 -4.27
N THR A 33 -0.02 -6.52 -4.90
CA THR A 33 1.01 -5.64 -5.42
C THR A 33 0.49 -5.01 -6.71
N VAL A 34 0.57 -3.70 -6.79
CA VAL A 34 0.13 -2.90 -7.94
C VAL A 34 1.30 -2.11 -8.49
N THR A 35 1.28 -1.81 -9.78
CA THR A 35 2.32 -1.02 -10.44
C THR A 35 2.05 0.47 -10.33
N ALA A 36 3.09 1.29 -10.58
CA ALA A 36 2.94 2.74 -10.71
C ALA A 36 1.87 3.12 -11.75
N ALA A 37 1.80 2.39 -12.88
CA ALA A 37 0.82 2.63 -13.93
C ALA A 37 -0.61 2.35 -13.46
N GLN A 38 -0.84 1.26 -12.71
CA GLN A 38 -2.15 0.94 -12.16
C GLN A 38 -2.64 2.00 -11.15
N VAL A 39 -1.73 2.55 -10.35
CA VAL A 39 -2.04 3.67 -9.45
C VAL A 39 -2.34 4.94 -10.23
N ALA A 40 -1.54 5.27 -11.24
CA ALA A 40 -1.76 6.44 -12.09
C ALA A 40 -3.12 6.36 -12.81
N ASP A 41 -3.48 5.20 -13.35
CA ASP A 41 -4.78 4.99 -13.97
C ASP A 41 -5.93 5.11 -12.97
N ALA A 42 -5.74 4.60 -11.74
CA ALA A 42 -6.72 4.80 -10.69
C ALA A 42 -6.91 6.28 -10.32
N ILE A 43 -5.84 7.09 -10.35
CA ILE A 43 -5.93 8.55 -10.15
C ILE A 43 -6.69 9.23 -11.29
N ARG A 44 -6.38 8.89 -12.54
CA ARG A 44 -7.10 9.42 -13.72
C ARG A 44 -8.59 9.11 -13.65
N ASN A 45 -8.93 7.89 -13.24
CA ASN A 45 -10.30 7.40 -13.12
C ASN A 45 -11.01 7.85 -11.83
N SER A 46 -10.29 8.43 -10.88
CA SER A 46 -10.87 8.87 -9.61
C SER A 46 -11.89 9.98 -9.81
N SER A 47 -13.07 9.82 -9.21
CA SER A 47 -14.11 10.85 -9.21
C SER A 47 -13.83 11.99 -8.22
N THR A 48 -12.90 11.78 -7.28
CA THR A 48 -12.56 12.75 -6.22
C THR A 48 -11.18 13.40 -6.43
N ALA A 49 -10.41 12.96 -7.43
CA ALA A 49 -9.16 13.60 -7.82
C ALA A 49 -9.43 14.96 -8.51
N SER A 50 -8.73 15.99 -8.05
CA SER A 50 -8.65 17.28 -8.73
C SER A 50 -8.07 17.13 -10.14
N ALA A 51 -8.34 18.12 -11.01
CA ALA A 51 -7.74 18.15 -12.35
C ALA A 51 -6.20 18.06 -12.28
N TRP A 52 -5.58 18.79 -11.35
CA TRP A 52 -4.13 18.74 -11.15
C TRP A 52 -3.63 17.33 -10.82
N LEU A 53 -4.31 16.58 -9.95
CA LEU A 53 -3.93 15.20 -9.63
C LEU A 53 -4.03 14.29 -10.85
N LYS A 54 -5.07 14.47 -11.68
CA LYS A 54 -5.24 13.68 -12.91
C LYS A 54 -4.14 13.96 -13.93
N ASP A 55 -3.78 15.24 -14.09
CA ASP A 55 -2.71 15.66 -14.99
C ASP A 55 -1.32 15.19 -14.50
N ASN A 56 -1.16 14.99 -13.19
CA ASN A 56 0.08 14.53 -12.55
C ASN A 56 -0.01 13.07 -12.05
N ALA A 57 -0.90 12.27 -12.62
CA ALA A 57 -1.18 10.91 -12.15
C ALA A 57 0.06 10.00 -12.13
N ASP A 58 0.98 10.16 -13.09
CA ASP A 58 2.21 9.35 -13.14
C ASP A 58 3.15 9.67 -11.97
N ALA A 59 3.17 10.92 -11.48
CA ALA A 59 3.93 11.30 -10.29
C ALA A 59 3.37 10.63 -9.03
N VAL A 60 2.03 10.54 -8.93
CA VAL A 60 1.37 9.79 -7.85
C VAL A 60 1.66 8.29 -7.95
N GLY A 61 1.70 7.74 -9.17
CA GLY A 61 2.11 6.36 -9.40
C GLY A 61 3.52 6.06 -8.89
N ARG A 62 4.48 6.96 -9.15
CA ARG A 62 5.84 6.84 -8.61
C ARG A 62 5.89 6.99 -7.09
N LEU A 63 5.13 7.95 -6.54
CA LEU A 63 5.00 8.14 -5.09
C LEU A 63 4.53 6.84 -4.42
N ALA A 64 3.53 6.15 -4.97
CA ALA A 64 3.09 4.86 -4.43
C ALA A 64 4.19 3.79 -4.38
N MET A 65 5.10 3.78 -5.37
CA MET A 65 6.22 2.84 -5.37
C MET A 65 7.25 3.20 -4.29
N PHE A 66 7.47 4.50 -4.07
CA PHE A 66 8.32 4.99 -2.98
C PHE A 66 7.72 4.67 -1.61
N GLU A 67 6.43 4.94 -1.42
CA GLU A 67 5.73 4.85 -0.13
C GLU A 67 5.48 3.41 0.33
N SER A 68 5.11 2.51 -0.60
CA SER A 68 4.66 1.16 -0.25
C SER A 68 5.25 0.05 -1.13
N SER A 69 6.10 0.40 -2.09
CA SER A 69 6.49 -0.52 -3.17
C SER A 69 5.28 -1.11 -3.90
N GLY A 70 4.19 -0.35 -3.97
CA GLY A 70 2.94 -0.74 -4.64
C GLY A 70 2.07 -1.71 -3.86
N ARG A 71 2.29 -1.90 -2.56
CA ARG A 71 1.49 -2.85 -1.78
C ARG A 71 0.23 -2.20 -1.20
N THR A 72 -0.94 -2.74 -1.54
CA THR A 72 -2.23 -2.22 -1.06
C THR A 72 -2.58 -2.66 0.36
N ASP A 73 -1.83 -3.59 0.95
CA ASP A 73 -2.09 -4.22 2.25
C ASP A 73 -1.15 -3.73 3.36
N ILE A 74 -0.13 -2.92 3.03
CA ILE A 74 0.86 -2.51 4.02
C ILE A 74 0.20 -1.70 5.12
N TYR A 75 0.47 -2.13 6.35
CA TYR A 75 0.41 -1.29 7.54
C TYR A 75 1.83 -1.08 8.06
N ASN A 76 2.33 0.15 7.99
CA ASN A 76 3.64 0.51 8.57
C ASN A 76 3.49 0.84 10.05
N GLY A 77 3.14 -0.16 10.87
CA GLY A 77 3.34 -0.30 12.34
C GLY A 77 2.88 0.79 13.32
N SER A 78 2.87 2.05 12.91
CA SER A 78 2.79 3.27 13.71
C SER A 78 1.90 4.36 13.11
N CYS A 79 1.58 4.33 11.81
CA CYS A 79 0.74 5.38 11.23
C CYS A 79 -0.10 4.98 10.03
N CYS A 80 0.47 4.22 9.09
CA CYS A 80 0.14 4.43 7.69
C CYS A 80 -0.30 3.15 6.98
N TYR A 81 -1.31 3.28 6.12
CA TYR A 81 -2.02 2.17 5.50
C TYR A 81 -2.05 2.30 3.98
N GLY A 82 -1.97 1.15 3.32
CA GLY A 82 -2.25 0.98 1.89
C GLY A 82 -1.20 1.57 0.96
N VAL A 83 -1.56 1.61 -0.32
CA VAL A 83 -0.62 1.86 -1.43
C VAL A 83 0.04 3.26 -1.39
N LEU A 84 -0.65 4.23 -0.81
CA LEU A 84 -0.19 5.62 -0.68
C LEU A 84 0.03 6.04 0.78
N GLN A 85 0.19 5.06 1.68
CA GLN A 85 0.55 5.23 3.09
C GLN A 85 -0.28 6.30 3.83
N MET A 86 -1.61 6.23 3.73
CA MET A 86 -2.49 7.17 4.46
C MET A 86 -2.43 6.94 5.96
N ASN A 87 -2.27 8.02 6.74
CA ASN A 87 -2.36 7.93 8.20
C ASN A 87 -3.81 7.80 8.71
N THR A 88 -3.97 7.37 9.97
CA THR A 88 -5.28 7.17 10.61
C THR A 88 -6.18 8.40 10.62
N ALA A 89 -5.62 9.60 10.78
CA ALA A 89 -6.39 10.85 10.78
C ALA A 89 -6.96 11.15 9.40
N ASN A 90 -6.17 10.95 8.34
CA ASN A 90 -6.58 11.14 6.96
C ASN A 90 -7.58 10.08 6.49
N ILE A 91 -7.44 8.82 6.95
CA ILE A 91 -8.42 7.75 6.69
C ILE A 91 -9.78 8.10 7.31
N ARG A 92 -9.79 8.59 8.55
CA ARG A 92 -11.02 9.04 9.18
C ARG A 92 -11.63 10.25 8.47
N ALA A 93 -10.79 11.18 8.02
CA ALA A 93 -11.24 12.35 7.27
C ALA A 93 -11.79 12.01 5.89
N SER A 94 -11.40 10.87 5.29
CA SER A 94 -11.97 10.37 4.04
C SER A 94 -13.26 9.56 4.23
N GLY A 95 -13.71 9.39 5.47
CA GLY A 95 -14.99 8.74 5.82
C GLY A 95 -14.89 7.25 6.12
N TYR A 96 -13.69 6.69 6.25
CA TYR A 96 -13.47 5.27 6.55
C TYR A 96 -12.86 5.05 7.94
N THR A 97 -13.08 3.88 8.51
CA THR A 97 -12.23 3.34 9.58
C THR A 97 -10.98 2.69 8.97
N THR A 98 -9.95 2.45 9.79
CA THR A 98 -8.73 1.75 9.34
C THR A 98 -9.02 0.33 8.87
N ALA A 99 -9.91 -0.39 9.57
CA ALA A 99 -10.29 -1.75 9.20
C ALA A 99 -11.04 -1.79 7.86
N GLU A 100 -11.95 -0.84 7.61
CA GLU A 100 -12.61 -0.71 6.31
C GLU A 100 -11.61 -0.35 5.21
N PHE A 101 -10.74 0.63 5.46
CA PHE A 101 -9.74 1.10 4.50
C PHE A 101 -8.82 -0.03 4.01
N GLN A 102 -8.38 -0.92 4.91
CA GLN A 102 -7.53 -2.07 4.57
C GLN A 102 -8.20 -3.09 3.65
N GLN A 103 -9.54 -3.12 3.62
CA GLN A 103 -10.32 -4.04 2.78
C GLN A 103 -10.74 -3.41 1.45
N LEU A 104 -10.44 -2.12 1.24
CA LEU A 104 -10.80 -1.41 0.02
C LEU A 104 -10.01 -1.91 -1.19
N SER A 105 -10.68 -1.85 -2.34
CA SER A 105 -10.03 -2.01 -3.65
C SER A 105 -8.96 -0.94 -3.87
N LEU A 106 -8.04 -1.15 -4.81
CA LEU A 106 -7.07 -0.12 -5.22
C LEU A 106 -7.79 1.20 -5.55
N GLN A 107 -8.86 1.13 -6.34
CA GLN A 107 -9.58 2.32 -6.79
C GLN A 107 -10.19 3.08 -5.62
N ASP A 108 -10.77 2.38 -4.64
CA ASP A 108 -11.39 3.02 -3.48
C ASP A 108 -10.35 3.60 -2.51
N GLN A 109 -9.21 2.93 -2.32
CA GLN A 109 -8.07 3.50 -1.57
C GLN A 109 -7.57 4.78 -2.24
N VAL A 110 -7.45 4.78 -3.57
CA VAL A 110 -7.02 5.94 -4.35
C VAL A 110 -8.07 7.06 -4.30
N ASN A 111 -9.36 6.75 -4.37
CA ASN A 111 -10.44 7.74 -4.23
C ASN A 111 -10.39 8.41 -2.85
N ALA A 112 -10.23 7.63 -1.79
CA ALA A 112 -10.11 8.13 -0.42
C ALA A 112 -8.89 9.04 -0.24
N TRP A 113 -7.74 8.63 -0.77
CA TRP A 113 -6.52 9.45 -0.78
C TRP A 113 -6.70 10.74 -1.57
N SER A 114 -7.30 10.64 -2.77
CA SER A 114 -7.52 11.76 -3.69
C SER A 114 -8.40 12.85 -3.08
N THR A 115 -9.39 12.49 -2.27
CA THR A 115 -10.23 13.45 -1.53
C THR A 115 -9.39 14.34 -0.62
N ILE A 116 -8.50 13.73 0.17
CA ILE A 116 -7.65 14.46 1.11
C ILE A 116 -6.61 15.28 0.35
N MET A 117 -5.96 14.70 -0.65
CA MET A 117 -4.90 15.38 -1.39
C MET A 117 -5.41 16.51 -2.26
N SER A 118 -6.59 16.38 -2.87
CA SER A 118 -7.20 17.49 -3.62
C SER A 118 -7.44 18.69 -2.71
N SER A 119 -7.86 18.44 -1.46
CA SER A 119 -8.06 19.50 -0.46
C SER A 119 -6.72 20.12 -0.03
N ALA A 120 -5.68 19.31 0.17
CA ALA A 120 -4.34 19.79 0.51
C ALA A 120 -3.73 20.63 -0.62
N LEU A 121 -3.85 20.20 -1.88
CA LEU A 121 -3.35 20.90 -3.06
C LEU A 121 -4.04 22.23 -3.31
N ALA A 122 -5.29 22.38 -2.88
CA ALA A 122 -6.02 23.65 -2.95
C ALA A 122 -5.54 24.69 -1.91
N THR A 123 -4.73 24.28 -0.93
CA THR A 123 -4.19 25.23 0.06
C THR A 123 -3.08 26.10 -0.54
N ARG A 124 -2.84 27.26 0.08
CA ARG A 124 -1.97 28.31 -0.47
C ARG A 124 -0.59 27.82 -0.90
N ASN A 125 0.14 27.08 -0.07
CA ASN A 125 1.56 26.78 -0.35
C ASN A 125 1.73 25.79 -1.52
N PRO A 126 1.07 24.61 -1.55
CA PRO A 126 1.13 23.73 -2.71
C PRO A 126 0.60 24.38 -3.98
N ASN A 127 -0.49 25.16 -3.89
CA ASN A 127 -1.04 25.87 -5.04
C ASN A 127 -0.08 26.94 -5.58
N THR A 128 0.60 27.68 -4.68
CA THR A 128 1.59 28.69 -5.08
C THR A 128 2.77 28.01 -5.78
N LEU A 129 3.29 26.93 -5.20
CA LEU A 129 4.40 26.17 -5.79
C LEU A 129 4.02 25.61 -7.17
N ALA A 130 2.85 25.00 -7.30
CA ALA A 130 2.35 24.45 -8.56
C ALA A 130 2.14 25.51 -9.66
N GLY A 131 2.00 26.78 -9.30
CA GLY A 131 1.91 27.90 -10.25
C GLY A 131 3.25 28.51 -10.65
N MET A 132 4.37 28.00 -10.14
CA MET A 132 5.71 28.45 -10.52
C MET A 132 6.26 27.60 -11.67
N ASP A 133 7.02 28.23 -12.58
CA ASP A 133 7.77 27.48 -13.60
C ASP A 133 9.01 26.80 -12.99
N THR A 134 9.74 27.56 -12.16
CA THR A 134 10.98 27.11 -11.52
C THR A 134 11.04 27.52 -10.06
N PHE A 135 11.68 26.70 -9.23
CA PHE A 135 12.00 26.99 -7.84
C PHE A 135 13.46 26.59 -7.57
N ASP A 136 14.26 27.45 -6.94
CA ASP A 136 15.70 27.21 -6.68
C ASP A 136 16.49 26.69 -7.91
N GLY A 137 16.23 27.27 -9.08
CA GLY A 137 16.90 26.92 -10.33
C GLY A 137 16.46 25.60 -10.98
N ARG A 138 15.53 24.85 -10.38
CA ARG A 138 14.97 23.60 -10.94
C ARG A 138 13.51 23.79 -11.42
N PRO A 139 13.05 23.04 -12.42
CA PRO A 139 11.65 23.03 -12.82
C PRO A 139 10.75 22.58 -11.65
N VAL A 140 9.58 23.20 -11.51
CA VAL A 140 8.55 22.67 -10.62
C VAL A 140 7.82 21.55 -11.32
N THR A 141 7.98 20.33 -10.81
CA THR A 141 7.30 19.13 -11.32
C THR A 141 6.18 18.68 -10.38
N GLY A 142 5.34 17.76 -10.86
CA GLY A 142 4.36 17.09 -10.00
C GLY A 142 4.99 16.45 -8.77
N ASP A 143 6.20 15.88 -8.89
CA ASP A 143 6.93 15.27 -7.78
C ASP A 143 7.27 16.29 -6.68
N LEU A 144 7.68 17.51 -7.06
CA LEU A 144 8.00 18.58 -6.12
C LEU A 144 6.77 19.09 -5.37
N VAL A 145 5.65 19.23 -6.08
CA VAL A 145 4.38 19.63 -5.48
C VAL A 145 3.82 18.52 -4.56
N LEU A 146 3.95 17.25 -4.95
CA LEU A 146 3.58 16.12 -4.10
C LEU A 146 4.45 16.05 -2.85
N ALA A 147 5.77 16.19 -2.97
CA ALA A 147 6.69 16.22 -1.83
C ALA A 147 6.35 17.36 -0.84
N CYS A 148 5.97 18.53 -1.35
CA CYS A 148 5.49 19.67 -0.56
C CYS A 148 4.26 19.32 0.30
N VAL A 149 3.35 18.50 -0.20
CA VAL A 149 2.19 18.03 0.57
C VAL A 149 2.58 16.91 1.53
N GLN A 150 3.40 15.95 1.09
CA GLN A 150 3.82 14.78 1.89
C GLN A 150 4.62 15.17 3.14
N LEU A 151 5.59 16.09 3.02
CA LEU A 151 6.37 16.58 4.17
C LEU A 151 5.65 17.68 4.96
N GLY A 152 4.48 18.11 4.51
CA GLY A 152 3.59 19.01 5.23
C GLY A 152 3.53 20.42 4.65
N ILE A 153 2.30 20.91 4.46
CA ILE A 153 1.97 22.22 3.88
C ILE A 153 2.70 23.38 4.57
N GLY A 154 2.87 23.32 5.90
CA GLY A 154 3.60 24.34 6.68
C GLY A 154 5.09 24.39 6.35
N ASN A 155 5.72 23.22 6.25
CA ASN A 155 7.14 23.05 5.90
C ASN A 155 7.39 23.52 4.47
N CYS A 156 6.47 23.20 3.56
CA CYS A 156 6.48 23.74 2.20
C CYS A 156 6.41 25.27 2.16
N GLY A 157 5.60 25.89 3.03
CA GLY A 157 5.60 27.34 3.17
C GLY A 157 6.93 27.92 3.64
N SER A 158 7.66 27.21 4.51
CA SER A 158 9.01 27.62 4.94
C SER A 158 10.03 27.55 3.81
N MET A 159 10.00 26.46 3.02
CA MET A 159 10.83 26.34 1.81
C MET A 159 10.51 27.44 0.79
N ILE A 160 9.24 27.69 0.47
CA ILE A 160 8.85 28.72 -0.50
C ILE A 160 9.32 30.11 -0.04
N ARG A 161 9.18 30.44 1.25
CA ARG A 161 9.60 31.74 1.80
C ARG A 161 11.11 31.95 1.81
N SER A 162 11.91 30.89 1.92
CA SER A 162 13.37 31.01 1.82
C SER A 162 13.84 31.20 0.37
N GLY A 163 13.04 30.77 -0.61
CA GLY A 163 13.42 30.74 -2.02
C GLY A 163 14.43 29.65 -2.38
N SER A 164 14.72 28.72 -1.48
CA SER A 164 15.68 27.63 -1.70
C SER A 164 15.17 26.29 -1.18
N CYS A 165 15.55 25.20 -1.85
CA CYS A 165 15.37 23.81 -1.43
C CYS A 165 15.92 23.56 -0.02
N SER A 166 16.98 24.27 0.39
CA SER A 166 17.55 24.20 1.74
C SER A 166 16.73 24.93 2.81
N GLY A 167 15.65 25.62 2.43
CA GLY A 167 14.78 26.38 3.33
C GLY A 167 14.00 25.58 4.36
N PHE A 168 13.96 24.27 4.19
CA PHE A 168 13.40 23.33 5.14
C PHE A 168 14.13 21.99 5.01
N ALA A 169 14.47 21.41 6.15
CA ALA A 169 14.88 20.02 6.25
C ALA A 169 14.15 19.39 7.44
N ASP A 170 13.76 18.13 7.30
CA ASP A 170 13.21 17.36 8.42
C ASP A 170 14.32 17.02 9.46
N ARG A 171 13.96 16.26 10.50
CA ARG A 171 14.92 15.86 11.54
C ARG A 171 16.09 15.01 11.01
N ASN A 172 15.91 14.37 9.85
CA ASN A 172 16.91 13.52 9.20
C ASN A 172 17.72 14.29 8.14
N GLY A 173 17.45 15.59 7.94
CA GLY A 173 18.12 16.41 6.93
C GLY A 173 17.48 16.33 5.55
N THR A 174 16.35 15.62 5.39
CA THR A 174 15.67 15.49 4.09
C THR A 174 14.86 16.75 3.79
N THR A 175 15.19 17.40 2.67
CA THR A 175 14.42 18.53 2.15
C THR A 175 13.24 18.07 1.30
N ILE A 176 12.32 18.99 0.98
CA ILE A 176 11.23 18.72 0.04
C ILE A 176 11.77 18.44 -1.36
N CYS A 177 12.87 19.08 -1.76
CA CYS A 177 13.49 18.81 -3.04
C CYS A 177 14.16 17.43 -3.09
N ASP A 178 14.79 16.99 -2.00
CA ASP A 178 15.34 15.62 -1.92
C ASP A 178 14.22 14.58 -2.03
N MET A 179 13.10 14.79 -1.34
CA MET A 179 11.92 13.93 -1.46
C MET A 179 11.37 13.91 -2.90
N ALA A 180 11.31 15.06 -3.57
CA ALA A 180 10.87 15.14 -4.97
C ALA A 180 11.78 14.34 -5.90
N ASP A 181 13.09 14.40 -5.66
CA ASP A 181 14.11 13.64 -6.37
C ASP A 181 13.95 12.13 -6.15
N HIS A 182 13.69 11.71 -4.91
CA HIS A 182 13.36 10.31 -4.60
C HIS A 182 12.09 9.82 -5.32
N ILE A 183 11.02 10.63 -5.34
CA ILE A 183 9.78 10.29 -6.08
C ILE A 183 10.07 10.19 -7.58
N ALA A 184 10.89 11.09 -8.13
CA ALA A 184 11.28 11.05 -9.54
C ALA A 184 12.13 9.83 -9.92
N GLY A 185 12.63 9.06 -8.94
CA GLY A 185 13.59 7.98 -9.14
C GLY A 185 15.02 8.50 -9.39
N ASN A 186 15.22 9.80 -9.27
CA ASN A 186 16.53 10.45 -9.33
C ASN A 186 17.02 10.55 -7.89
N ALA A 187 17.68 9.51 -7.35
CA ALA A 187 18.41 9.69 -6.10
C ALA A 187 19.59 10.64 -6.36
N SER A 188 19.34 11.94 -6.40
CA SER A 188 20.39 12.95 -6.38
C SER A 188 21.07 12.85 -5.03
N GLY A 189 22.31 12.36 -5.04
CA GLY A 189 23.23 12.57 -3.94
C GLY A 189 23.22 14.06 -3.62
N SER A 190 22.85 14.38 -2.38
CA SER A 190 22.74 15.73 -1.88
C SER A 190 23.97 16.53 -2.32
N THR A 191 23.76 17.56 -3.13
CA THR A 191 24.81 18.55 -3.39
C THR A 191 24.94 19.38 -2.12
N ALA A 192 25.75 18.87 -1.19
CA ALA A 192 26.26 19.64 -0.08
C ALA A 192 27.05 20.81 -0.66
N SER A 193 26.49 22.02 -0.56
CA SER A 193 27.18 23.24 -0.94
C SER A 193 28.19 23.57 0.15
N GLY A 194 29.48 23.36 -0.11
CA GLY A 194 30.59 23.72 0.78
C GLY A 194 31.97 23.72 0.09
N ALA A 195 32.31 24.85 -0.53
CA ALA A 195 33.65 25.43 -0.76
C ALA A 195 34.79 24.66 -1.48
N SER A 196 35.16 25.18 -2.66
CA SER A 196 36.53 25.42 -3.22
C SER A 196 37.60 24.30 -3.19
N SER A 197 37.96 23.74 -4.36
CA SER A 197 39.20 24.06 -5.12
C SER A 197 39.62 22.95 -6.10
N SER A 198 39.80 23.33 -7.37
CA SER A 198 40.81 22.88 -8.35
C SER A 198 41.00 21.38 -8.73
N THR A 199 40.86 21.16 -10.06
CA THR A 199 41.72 20.35 -10.98
C THR A 199 41.27 18.95 -11.43
N ASN A 200 40.99 18.88 -12.74
CA ASN A 200 41.17 17.78 -13.72
C ASN A 200 40.45 16.43 -13.57
N GLY A 201 39.72 16.07 -14.65
CA GLY A 201 39.57 14.66 -15.07
C GLY A 201 38.31 14.32 -15.89
N ILE A 202 38.34 14.62 -17.19
CA ILE A 202 37.93 13.79 -18.35
C ILE A 202 37.23 12.44 -17.98
N GLY A 203 36.08 12.01 -18.50
CA GLY A 203 35.24 12.45 -19.61
C GLY A 203 34.20 11.36 -19.98
N ALA A 204 33.52 11.59 -21.11
CA ALA A 204 32.78 10.66 -21.96
C ALA A 204 31.52 9.95 -21.40
N GLY A 205 30.39 10.21 -22.05
CA GLY A 205 29.08 9.66 -21.70
C GLY A 205 28.68 8.38 -22.44
N TYR A 206 27.54 7.85 -22.00
CA TYR A 206 26.57 6.99 -22.68
C TYR A 206 25.25 7.29 -21.95
N GLY A 207 24.09 7.64 -22.53
CA GLY A 207 23.52 7.18 -23.78
C GLY A 207 22.35 6.23 -23.47
N GLY A 208 21.14 6.77 -23.32
CA GLY A 208 19.86 6.14 -23.68
C GLY A 208 19.41 4.82 -23.02
N SER A 209 18.25 4.88 -22.37
CA SER A 209 17.18 3.85 -22.37
C SER A 209 17.47 2.48 -21.74
N ALA A 210 16.99 2.27 -20.51
CA ALA A 210 16.19 1.09 -20.13
C ALA A 210 15.68 1.21 -18.68
N PHE A 211 14.37 1.35 -18.53
CA PHE A 211 13.65 1.04 -17.29
C PHE A 211 13.63 -0.49 -17.14
N SER A 212 14.73 -1.09 -16.70
CA SER A 212 14.76 -2.49 -16.26
C SER A 212 16.07 -2.79 -15.54
N GLY A 213 15.97 -3.11 -14.24
CA GLY A 213 17.02 -3.82 -13.51
C GLY A 213 18.07 -2.97 -12.80
N THR A 214 17.73 -2.32 -11.68
CA THR A 214 18.77 -1.93 -10.70
C THR A 214 18.24 -1.76 -9.26
N TYR A 215 17.42 -2.69 -8.76
CA TYR A 215 17.22 -2.79 -7.31
C TYR A 215 18.29 -3.66 -6.63
N ASP A 216 18.92 -4.60 -7.36
CA ASP A 216 19.85 -5.56 -6.76
C ASP A 216 21.27 -5.00 -6.60
N GLY A 217 21.77 -4.23 -7.59
CA GLY A 217 23.15 -3.72 -7.56
C GLY A 217 23.46 -2.68 -6.47
N ASN A 218 22.46 -1.88 -6.06
CA ASN A 218 22.68 -0.82 -5.07
C ASN A 218 22.60 -1.32 -3.62
N PHE A 219 21.91 -2.45 -3.37
CA PHE A 219 21.84 -3.06 -2.04
C PHE A 219 23.08 -3.93 -1.74
N ASP A 220 23.59 -4.63 -2.76
CA ASP A 220 24.79 -5.48 -2.64
C ASP A 220 26.06 -4.66 -2.33
N THR A 221 26.15 -3.43 -2.85
CA THR A 221 27.32 -2.56 -2.62
C THR A 221 27.32 -1.90 -1.23
N GLY A 222 26.17 -1.82 -0.56
CA GLY A 222 26.02 -1.12 0.74
C GLY A 222 25.87 -2.02 1.97
N SER A 223 25.35 -3.24 1.81
CA SER A 223 24.98 -4.10 2.96
C SER A 223 25.96 -5.23 3.26
N GLY A 224 26.85 -5.58 2.31
CA GLY A 224 27.78 -6.72 2.45
C GLY A 224 27.09 -8.09 2.54
N VAL A 225 25.77 -8.15 2.32
CA VAL A 225 24.97 -9.38 2.34
C VAL A 225 24.44 -9.62 0.94
N ASP A 226 24.77 -10.79 0.39
CA ASP A 226 24.28 -11.29 -0.89
C ASP A 226 22.74 -11.23 -0.95
N SER A 227 22.21 -10.31 -1.79
CA SER A 227 20.78 -10.06 -1.95
C SER A 227 19.98 -11.30 -2.35
N ALA A 228 20.60 -12.27 -3.04
CA ALA A 228 19.96 -13.54 -3.37
C ALA A 228 19.74 -14.41 -2.12
N LYS A 229 20.68 -14.40 -1.18
CA LYS A 229 20.54 -15.13 0.10
C LYS A 229 19.53 -14.46 1.01
N LEU A 230 19.49 -13.12 1.05
CA LEU A 230 18.50 -12.40 1.87
C LEU A 230 17.07 -12.64 1.38
N LYS A 231 16.84 -12.59 0.06
CA LYS A 231 15.55 -12.94 -0.55
C LYS A 231 15.15 -14.37 -0.22
N LEU A 232 16.09 -15.32 -0.32
CA LEU A 232 15.87 -16.72 0.04
C LEU A 232 15.51 -16.88 1.53
N TYR A 233 16.20 -16.19 2.45
CA TYR A 233 15.90 -16.25 3.88
C TYR A 233 14.54 -15.64 4.23
N LEU A 234 14.20 -14.49 3.65
CA LEU A 234 12.89 -13.85 3.84
C LEU A 234 11.76 -14.72 3.28
N GLN A 235 11.97 -15.34 2.11
CA GLN A 235 11.02 -16.25 1.48
C GLN A 235 10.81 -17.51 2.32
N MET A 236 11.88 -18.13 2.81
CA MET A 236 11.79 -19.29 3.70
C MET A 236 11.12 -18.96 5.04
N ALA A 237 11.36 -17.76 5.59
CA ALA A 237 10.69 -17.29 6.80
C ALA A 237 9.18 -17.09 6.58
N LEU A 238 8.78 -16.50 5.45
CA LEU A 238 7.37 -16.29 5.08
C LEU A 238 6.65 -17.63 4.82
N LEU A 239 7.30 -18.57 4.13
CA LEU A 239 6.76 -19.92 3.89
C LEU A 239 6.56 -20.67 5.21
N SER A 240 7.54 -20.61 6.11
CA SER A 240 7.47 -21.23 7.44
C SER A 240 6.34 -20.66 8.29
N LEU A 241 6.21 -19.33 8.32
CA LEU A 241 5.13 -18.66 9.07
C LEU A 241 3.75 -19.04 8.52
N THR A 242 3.61 -19.06 7.19
CA THR A 242 2.35 -19.44 6.52
C THR A 242 1.98 -20.90 6.84
N ALA A 243 2.95 -21.81 6.79
CA ALA A 243 2.74 -23.20 7.16
C ALA A 243 2.30 -23.36 8.63
N MET A 244 2.88 -22.60 9.56
CA MET A 244 2.46 -22.61 10.97
C MET A 244 1.03 -22.13 11.17
N VAL A 245 0.60 -21.08 10.46
CA VAL A 245 -0.77 -20.56 10.55
C VAL A 245 -1.79 -21.59 10.03
N ILE A 246 -1.51 -22.21 8.89
CA ILE A 246 -2.40 -23.24 8.31
C ILE A 246 -2.46 -24.46 9.23
N ALA A 247 -1.32 -24.92 9.76
CA ALA A 247 -1.27 -26.02 10.72
C ALA A 247 -2.09 -25.69 11.98
N GLY A 248 -1.99 -24.46 12.50
CA GLY A 248 -2.81 -23.98 13.62
C GLY A 248 -4.32 -24.04 13.33
N ALA A 249 -4.74 -23.62 12.14
CA ALA A 249 -6.13 -23.68 11.70
C ALA A 249 -6.64 -25.13 11.56
N MET A 250 -5.82 -26.04 11.02
CA MET A 250 -6.16 -27.46 10.91
C MET A 250 -6.28 -28.13 12.30
N ILE A 251 -5.38 -27.81 13.24
CA ILE A 251 -5.45 -28.31 14.62
C ILE A 251 -6.70 -27.79 15.34
N ASN A 252 -7.06 -26.52 15.15
CA ASN A 252 -8.27 -25.95 15.75
C ASN A 252 -9.55 -26.61 15.19
N SER A 253 -9.56 -26.88 13.88
CA SER A 253 -10.67 -27.57 13.20
C SER A 253 -10.81 -29.02 13.67
N TRP A 254 -9.69 -29.73 13.85
CA TRP A 254 -9.69 -31.07 14.46
C TRP A 254 -10.25 -31.06 15.88
N ARG A 255 -9.87 -30.07 16.69
CA ARG A 255 -10.41 -29.90 18.06
C ARG A 255 -11.91 -29.59 18.05
N GLY A 256 -12.40 -28.83 17.07
CA GLY A 256 -13.84 -28.58 16.89
C GLY A 256 -14.60 -29.85 16.53
N TYR A 257 -14.05 -30.64 15.59
CA TYR A 257 -14.63 -31.91 15.18
C TYR A 257 -14.65 -32.95 16.32
N SER A 258 -13.53 -33.10 17.05
CA SER A 258 -13.43 -34.07 18.17
C SER A 258 -14.34 -33.73 19.35
N ARG A 259 -14.73 -32.46 19.50
CA ARG A 259 -15.71 -31.99 20.49
C ARG A 259 -17.15 -32.05 19.99
N GLY A 260 -17.40 -32.53 18.77
CA GLY A 260 -18.72 -32.59 18.15
C GLY A 260 -19.30 -31.23 17.76
N ALA A 261 -18.48 -30.17 17.75
CA ALA A 261 -18.90 -28.83 17.36
C ALA A 261 -18.93 -28.62 15.84
N LEU A 262 -18.29 -29.52 15.08
CA LEU A 262 -18.28 -29.53 13.62
C LEU A 262 -18.80 -30.85 13.09
N THR A 263 -19.58 -30.80 12.02
CA THR A 263 -20.02 -31.99 11.30
C THR A 263 -18.89 -32.53 10.42
N LEU A 264 -18.93 -33.83 10.10
CA LEU A 264 -17.94 -34.47 9.23
C LEU A 264 -17.79 -33.79 7.85
N PRO A 265 -18.86 -33.31 7.18
CA PRO A 265 -18.75 -32.57 5.93
C PRO A 265 -18.00 -31.24 6.08
N GLU A 266 -18.28 -30.46 7.13
CA GLU A 266 -17.60 -29.18 7.40
C GLU A 266 -16.12 -29.39 7.69
N PHE A 267 -15.79 -30.42 8.49
CA PHE A 267 -14.40 -30.79 8.76
C PHE A 267 -13.65 -31.20 7.48
N LYS A 268 -14.25 -32.04 6.62
CA LYS A 268 -13.65 -32.44 5.34
C LYS A 268 -13.39 -31.25 4.41
N GLN A 269 -14.31 -30.30 4.36
CA GLN A 269 -14.17 -29.11 3.52
C GLN A 269 -12.99 -28.23 3.99
N VAL A 270 -12.86 -28.01 5.31
CA VAL A 270 -11.75 -27.23 5.86
C VAL A 270 -10.39 -27.91 5.64
N ILE A 271 -10.31 -29.23 5.81
CA ILE A 271 -9.08 -29.99 5.55
C ILE A 271 -8.70 -29.99 4.06
N PHE A 272 -9.68 -30.13 3.17
CA PHE A 272 -9.45 -30.08 1.73
C PHE A 272 -8.93 -28.72 1.27
N MET A 273 -9.56 -27.63 1.73
CA MET A 273 -9.11 -26.27 1.44
C MET A 273 -7.73 -25.97 2.05
N GLY A 274 -7.45 -26.46 3.26
CA GLY A 274 -6.13 -26.32 3.89
C GLY A 274 -5.03 -27.02 3.10
N THR A 275 -5.31 -28.22 2.57
CA THR A 275 -4.35 -28.97 1.73
C THR A 275 -4.05 -28.23 0.43
N ILE A 276 -5.09 -27.69 -0.25
CA ILE A 276 -4.90 -26.91 -1.49
C ILE A 276 -4.04 -25.66 -1.23
N ALA A 277 -4.31 -24.95 -0.13
CA ALA A 277 -3.55 -23.76 0.24
C ALA A 277 -2.05 -24.08 0.48
N ILE A 278 -1.75 -25.18 1.17
CA ILE A 278 -0.37 -25.63 1.39
C ILE A 278 0.30 -26.00 0.06
N SER A 279 -0.38 -26.75 -0.81
CA SER A 279 0.16 -27.12 -2.12
C SER A 279 0.44 -25.90 -2.99
N PHE A 280 -0.44 -24.90 -2.99
CA PHE A 280 -0.23 -23.65 -3.73
C PHE A 280 0.98 -22.87 -3.20
N VAL A 281 1.09 -22.72 -1.88
CA VAL A 281 2.22 -22.04 -1.22
C VAL A 281 3.54 -22.77 -1.49
N ALA A 282 3.54 -24.10 -1.48
CA ALA A 282 4.72 -24.90 -1.82
C ALA A 282 5.10 -24.76 -3.30
N CYS A 283 4.14 -24.80 -4.22
CA CYS A 283 4.41 -24.61 -5.65
C CYS A 283 4.96 -23.21 -5.94
N VAL A 284 4.31 -22.15 -5.45
CA VAL A 284 4.77 -20.77 -5.67
C VAL A 284 6.15 -20.55 -5.06
N GLY A 285 6.41 -21.15 -3.89
CA GLY A 285 7.73 -21.11 -3.24
C GLY A 285 8.86 -21.80 -4.01
N THR A 286 8.55 -22.71 -4.95
CA THR A 286 9.54 -23.39 -5.80
C THR A 286 9.80 -22.70 -7.14
N PHE A 287 8.97 -21.73 -7.55
CA PHE A 287 9.08 -21.02 -8.83
C PHE A 287 9.65 -19.59 -8.72
N LEU A 288 10.04 -19.17 -7.51
CA LEU A 288 10.67 -17.89 -7.18
C LEU A 288 12.04 -18.13 -6.56
#